data_AF-A0A969VKX5-F1
#
_entry.id   AF-A0A969VKX5-F1
#
_cell.length_a   1.000
_cell.length_b   1.000
_cell.length_c   1.000
_cell.angle_alpha   90.00
_cell.angle_beta   90.00
_cell.angle_gamma   90.00
#
_symmetry.space_group_name_H-M   'P 1'
#
loop_
_entity.id
_entity.type
_entity.pdbx_description
1 polymer ?
#
loop_
_entity_poly.entity_id
_entity_poly.type
_entity_poly.pdbx_seq_one_letter_code
_entity_poly.pdbx_strand_id
1 'polypeptide(L)'
;MTDTPQGHNGLTEFLPKILTVWREGYGLGDLKADALAGLTVAIVALPLSMAIAIASGVGPERGLYTAIVGGFLVSALGGSRYQVGGPAGAFIVLVSACVMAVGLQGLILATFLSGLFLIAAGALRFGTYIRYIPYPVTVGFTAGIAVIIFASQLREMFGLTLPGAEPGEVFAKLEALWAARDTVTTRSRSFRFTSPNPLPTYQLATETAGSDFPSSTTVTNSEATRCPIRSRSTRP
;
A
#
# COMPACT_ATOMS: atom_id res chain seq x y z
N MET A 1 -49.38 5.78 -8.32
CA MET A 1 -47.95 5.75 -7.94
C MET A 1 -47.60 7.14 -7.47
N THR A 2 -47.78 7.40 -6.17
CA THR A 2 -47.60 8.71 -5.57
C THR A 2 -46.11 8.91 -5.29
N ASP A 3 -45.44 9.68 -6.14
CA ASP A 3 -44.16 10.29 -5.81
C ASP A 3 -44.39 11.28 -4.67
N THR A 4 -44.18 10.83 -3.44
CA THR A 4 -43.97 11.74 -2.32
C THR A 4 -42.57 12.33 -2.48
N PRO A 5 -42.42 13.67 -2.58
CA PRO A 5 -41.12 14.30 -2.60
C PRO A 5 -40.43 14.03 -1.26
N GLN A 6 -39.50 13.09 -1.22
CA GLN A 6 -38.67 12.88 -0.04
C GLN A 6 -37.78 14.11 0.13
N GLY A 7 -38.08 14.90 1.15
CA GLY A 7 -37.25 16.02 1.56
C GLY A 7 -35.82 15.55 1.74
N HIS A 8 -34.87 16.19 1.04
CA HIS A 8 -33.44 15.96 1.25
C HIS A 8 -33.06 16.47 2.65
N ASN A 9 -33.22 15.62 3.65
CA ASN A 9 -32.58 15.83 4.93
C ASN A 9 -31.07 15.68 4.69
N GLY A 10 -30.31 16.78 4.66
CA GLY A 10 -28.86 16.72 4.43
C GLY A 10 -28.11 15.79 5.40
N LEU A 11 -28.73 15.46 6.54
CA LEU A 11 -28.22 14.51 7.53
C LEU A 11 -28.32 13.04 7.09
N THR A 12 -29.25 12.65 6.21
CA THR A 12 -29.39 11.25 5.76
C THR A 12 -28.33 10.83 4.76
N GLU A 13 -27.69 11.80 4.07
CA GLU A 13 -26.66 11.54 3.07
C GLU A 13 -25.34 11.06 3.68
N PHE A 14 -25.01 11.50 4.89
CA PHE A 14 -23.81 11.11 5.63
C PHE A 14 -24.03 9.93 6.60
N LEU A 15 -25.22 9.34 6.61
CA LEU A 15 -25.47 8.16 7.45
C LEU A 15 -24.75 6.95 6.86
N PRO A 16 -23.91 6.24 7.64
CA PRO A 16 -23.29 5.02 7.17
C PRO A 16 -24.35 3.97 6.83
N LYS A 17 -24.07 3.17 5.78
CA LYS A 17 -25.07 2.26 5.21
C LYS A 17 -25.54 1.23 6.23
N ILE A 18 -24.68 0.84 7.18
CA ILE A 18 -25.01 -0.07 8.28
C ILE A 18 -26.24 0.37 9.09
N LEU A 19 -26.39 1.67 9.36
CA LEU A 19 -27.53 2.21 10.11
C LEU A 19 -28.82 2.17 9.28
N THR A 20 -28.71 2.39 7.97
CA THR A 20 -29.88 2.31 7.07
C THR A 20 -30.36 0.87 6.93
N VAL A 21 -29.44 -0.09 6.75
CA VAL A 21 -29.76 -1.51 6.59
C VAL A 21 -30.36 -2.08 7.89
N TRP A 22 -29.84 -1.66 9.04
CA TRP A 22 -30.43 -2.06 10.32
C TRP A 22 -31.87 -1.56 10.50
N ARG A 23 -32.15 -0.31 10.08
CA ARG A 23 -33.52 0.27 10.09
C ARG A 23 -34.47 -0.41 9.10
N GLU A 24 -33.96 -0.99 8.02
CA GLU A 24 -34.75 -1.69 7.02
C GLU A 24 -35.15 -3.13 7.44
N GLY A 25 -34.67 -3.62 8.59
CA GLY A 25 -35.02 -4.93 9.13
C GLY A 25 -34.02 -6.03 8.81
N TYR A 26 -32.74 -5.80 9.12
CA TYR A 26 -31.67 -6.79 8.96
C TYR A 26 -31.93 -8.06 9.78
N GLY A 27 -32.05 -9.21 9.11
CA GLY A 27 -32.42 -10.48 9.72
C GLY A 27 -31.25 -11.43 10.01
N LEU A 28 -31.55 -12.51 10.74
CA LEU A 28 -30.59 -13.59 11.00
C LEU A 28 -30.18 -14.36 9.72
N GLY A 29 -31.02 -14.36 8.70
CA GLY A 29 -30.70 -14.94 7.39
C GLY A 29 -29.62 -14.15 6.67
N ASP A 30 -29.75 -12.82 6.66
CA ASP A 30 -28.78 -11.89 6.05
C ASP A 30 -27.45 -11.96 6.79
N LEU A 31 -27.46 -12.02 8.13
CA LEU A 31 -26.25 -12.19 8.93
C LEU A 31 -25.46 -13.46 8.56
N LYS A 32 -26.16 -14.58 8.33
CA LYS A 32 -25.50 -15.84 7.93
C LYS A 32 -24.90 -15.73 6.52
N ALA A 33 -25.62 -15.10 5.59
CA ALA A 33 -25.14 -14.88 4.23
C ALA A 33 -23.91 -13.95 4.23
N ASP A 34 -23.98 -12.84 4.94
CA ASP A 34 -22.91 -11.85 5.07
C ASP A 34 -21.69 -12.44 5.80
N ALA A 35 -21.88 -13.30 6.80
CA ALA A 35 -20.78 -13.98 7.47
C ALA A 35 -20.04 -14.95 6.54
N LEU A 36 -20.77 -15.74 5.74
CA LEU A 36 -20.17 -16.63 4.74
C LEU A 36 -19.46 -15.84 3.63
N ALA A 37 -20.07 -14.76 3.14
CA ALA A 37 -19.45 -13.87 2.16
C ALA A 37 -18.19 -13.18 2.73
N GLY A 38 -18.27 -12.66 3.96
CA GLY A 38 -17.14 -12.05 4.65
C GLY A 38 -15.99 -13.03 4.89
N LEU A 39 -16.29 -14.28 5.25
CA LEU A 39 -15.27 -15.33 5.43
C LEU A 39 -14.54 -15.65 4.11
N THR A 40 -15.28 -15.81 3.01
CA THR A 40 -14.67 -16.08 1.70
C THR A 40 -13.80 -14.92 1.23
N VAL A 41 -14.26 -13.68 1.40
CA VAL A 41 -13.48 -12.48 1.11
C VAL A 41 -12.23 -12.38 2.00
N ALA A 42 -12.34 -12.68 3.30
CA ALA A 42 -11.21 -12.64 4.23
C ALA A 42 -10.12 -13.64 3.85
N ILE A 43 -10.49 -14.88 3.49
CA ILE A 43 -9.53 -15.92 3.08
C ILE A 43 -8.71 -15.46 1.86
N VAL A 44 -9.32 -14.77 0.91
CA VAL A 44 -8.64 -14.24 -0.29
C VAL A 44 -7.84 -12.97 0.03
N ALA A 45 -8.34 -12.11 0.91
CA ALA A 45 -7.73 -10.83 1.22
C ALA A 45 -6.44 -10.95 2.07
N LEU A 46 -6.35 -11.94 2.96
CA LEU A 46 -5.18 -12.17 3.82
C LEU A 46 -3.86 -12.33 3.03
N PRO A 47 -3.73 -13.29 2.09
CA PRO A 47 -2.50 -13.46 1.31
C PRO A 47 -2.25 -12.26 0.38
N LEU A 48 -3.30 -11.69 -0.21
CA LEU A 48 -3.17 -10.53 -1.10
C LEU A 48 -2.56 -9.33 -0.37
N SER A 49 -3.03 -9.03 0.84
CA SER A 49 -2.53 -7.91 1.63
C SER A 49 -1.07 -8.08 2.04
N MET A 50 -0.68 -9.29 2.46
CA MET A 50 0.71 -9.60 2.80
C MET A 50 1.63 -9.45 1.58
N ALA A 51 1.20 -9.94 0.41
CA ALA A 51 1.96 -9.81 -0.83
C ALA A 51 2.17 -8.35 -1.25
N ILE A 52 1.12 -7.52 -1.16
CA ILE A 52 1.18 -6.08 -1.47
C ILE A 52 2.17 -5.34 -0.55
N ALA A 53 2.16 -5.67 0.75
CA ALA A 53 3.09 -5.08 1.72
C ALA A 53 4.55 -5.40 1.37
N ILE A 54 4.85 -6.68 1.11
CA ILE A 54 6.17 -7.15 0.72
C ILE A 54 6.63 -6.48 -0.58
N ALA A 55 5.75 -6.41 -1.58
CA ALA A 55 6.03 -5.76 -2.86
C ALA A 55 6.27 -4.24 -2.72
N SER A 56 5.70 -3.61 -1.69
CA SER A 56 5.91 -2.19 -1.39
C SER A 56 7.17 -1.93 -0.56
N GLY A 57 7.94 -2.98 -0.22
CA GLY A 57 9.15 -2.87 0.60
C GLY A 57 8.89 -2.76 2.10
N VAL A 58 7.67 -3.01 2.58
CA VAL A 58 7.31 -2.98 4.01
C VAL A 58 7.03 -4.38 4.54
N GLY A 59 7.16 -4.57 5.86
CA GLY A 59 6.90 -5.88 6.46
C GLY A 59 5.44 -6.36 6.28
N PRO A 60 5.21 -7.67 6.10
CA PRO A 60 3.88 -8.23 5.81
C PRO A 60 2.85 -7.96 6.92
N GLU A 61 3.29 -7.84 8.17
CA GLU A 61 2.47 -7.50 9.32
C GLU A 61 1.75 -6.15 9.16
N ARG A 62 2.40 -5.18 8.49
CA ARG A 62 1.81 -3.86 8.24
C ARG A 62 0.65 -3.94 7.26
N GLY A 63 0.78 -4.75 6.20
CA GLY A 63 -0.32 -5.01 5.27
C GLY A 63 -1.52 -5.64 5.97
N LEU A 64 -1.27 -6.61 6.85
CA LEU A 64 -2.33 -7.26 7.62
C LEU A 64 -3.06 -6.26 8.53
N TYR A 65 -2.33 -5.42 9.27
CA TYR A 65 -2.94 -4.39 10.11
C TYR A 65 -3.77 -3.40 9.30
N THR A 66 -3.26 -2.94 8.16
CA THR A 66 -4.00 -2.03 7.27
C THR A 66 -5.27 -2.68 6.71
N ALA A 67 -5.23 -3.95 6.32
CA ALA A 67 -6.40 -4.66 5.81
C ALA A 67 -7.48 -4.84 6.87
N ILE A 68 -7.12 -5.21 8.10
CA ILE A 68 -8.08 -5.41 9.19
C ILE A 68 -8.69 -4.08 9.63
N VAL A 69 -7.86 -3.11 10.00
CA VAL A 69 -8.32 -1.82 10.54
C VAL A 69 -8.99 -0.99 9.44
N GLY A 70 -8.36 -0.89 8.27
CA GLY A 70 -8.90 -0.14 7.14
C GLY A 70 -10.18 -0.77 6.60
N GLY A 71 -10.23 -2.10 6.46
CA GLY A 71 -11.44 -2.81 6.04
C GLY A 71 -12.60 -2.60 7.01
N PHE A 72 -12.34 -2.70 8.32
CA PHE A 72 -13.36 -2.42 9.33
C PHE A 72 -13.88 -0.98 9.26
N LEU A 73 -12.99 0.02 9.22
CA LEU A 73 -13.38 1.43 9.17
C LEU A 73 -14.17 1.78 7.90
N VAL A 74 -13.75 1.25 6.75
CA VAL A 74 -14.45 1.46 5.47
C VAL A 74 -15.82 0.79 5.49
N SER A 75 -15.95 -0.42 6.02
CA SER A 75 -17.25 -1.10 6.13
C SER A 75 -18.19 -0.42 7.13
N ALA A 76 -17.65 0.09 8.25
CA ALA A 76 -18.44 0.77 9.28
C ALA A 76 -18.92 2.17 8.85
N LEU A 77 -18.10 2.92 8.12
CA LEU A 77 -18.37 4.29 7.69
C LEU A 77 -18.83 4.39 6.22
N GLY A 78 -18.82 3.28 5.48
CA GLY A 78 -19.11 3.23 4.06
C GLY A 78 -20.57 3.49 3.69
N GLY A 79 -20.77 3.94 2.45
CA GLY A 79 -22.08 4.25 1.88
C GLY A 79 -22.71 3.11 1.06
N SER A 80 -22.02 1.99 0.87
CA SER A 80 -22.46 0.87 0.03
C SER A 80 -22.56 -0.44 0.82
N ARG A 81 -23.53 -1.29 0.45
CA ARG A 81 -23.80 -2.58 1.11
C ARG A 81 -22.73 -3.63 0.86
N TYR A 82 -22.02 -3.53 -0.26
CA TYR A 82 -21.06 -4.55 -0.72
C TYR A 82 -19.65 -3.97 -0.88
N GLN A 83 -19.34 -2.91 -0.12
CA GLN A 83 -18.03 -2.28 -0.17
C GLN A 83 -17.02 -3.07 0.66
N VAL A 84 -15.92 -3.47 0.02
CA VAL A 84 -14.79 -4.10 0.69
C VAL A 84 -13.64 -3.11 0.71
N GLY A 85 -13.22 -2.69 1.90
CA GLY A 85 -12.03 -1.86 2.10
C GLY A 85 -10.78 -2.71 2.25
N GLY A 86 -9.71 -2.36 1.55
CA GLY A 86 -8.42 -3.04 1.67
C GLY A 86 -7.33 -2.36 0.85
N PRO A 87 -6.05 -2.76 1.06
CA PRO A 87 -4.94 -2.25 0.26
C PRO A 87 -5.10 -2.70 -1.20
N ALA A 88 -5.08 -1.75 -2.12
CA ALA A 88 -5.22 -2.01 -3.55
C ALA A 88 -3.85 -2.12 -4.22
N GLY A 89 -3.69 -3.10 -5.11
CA GLY A 89 -2.41 -3.34 -5.82
C GLY A 89 -1.90 -2.15 -6.61
N ALA A 90 -2.81 -1.26 -7.07
CA ALA A 90 -2.45 -0.02 -7.74
C ALA A 90 -1.58 0.92 -6.88
N PHE A 91 -1.68 0.83 -5.55
CA PHE A 91 -0.91 1.67 -4.64
C PHE A 91 0.50 1.12 -4.35
N ILE A 92 0.86 -0.10 -4.77
CA ILE A 92 2.19 -0.69 -4.50
C ILE A 92 3.31 0.24 -4.99
N VAL A 93 3.22 0.65 -6.26
CA VAL A 93 4.25 1.49 -6.89
C VAL A 93 4.33 2.85 -6.22
N LEU A 94 3.18 3.44 -5.88
CA LEU A 94 3.11 4.73 -5.20
C LEU A 94 3.71 4.67 -3.78
N VAL A 95 3.38 3.63 -3.01
CA VAL A 95 3.90 3.43 -1.66
C VAL A 95 5.40 3.17 -1.71
N SER A 96 5.87 2.30 -2.61
CA SER A 96 7.29 2.03 -2.82
C SER A 96 8.06 3.31 -3.16
N ALA A 97 7.59 4.09 -4.14
CA ALA A 97 8.21 5.35 -4.53
C ALA A 97 8.20 6.38 -3.39
N CYS A 98 7.12 6.45 -2.61
CA CYS A 98 7.03 7.34 -1.45
C CYS A 98 8.01 6.94 -0.35
N VAL A 99 8.12 5.65 -0.02
CA VAL A 99 9.09 5.15 0.96
C VAL A 99 10.52 5.44 0.51
N MET A 100 10.83 5.29 -0.78
CA MET A 100 12.14 5.65 -1.34
C MET A 100 12.45 7.15 -1.25
N ALA A 101 11.42 8.01 -1.38
CA ALA A 101 11.60 9.46 -1.39
C ALA A 101 11.67 10.08 0.02
N VAL A 102 10.81 9.64 0.94
CA VAL A 102 10.62 10.30 2.25
C VAL A 102 10.73 9.34 3.44
N GLY A 103 11.04 8.06 3.20
CA GLY A 103 11.14 7.04 4.23
C GLY A 103 9.79 6.63 4.84
N LEU A 104 9.83 5.67 5.76
CA LEU A 104 8.63 5.14 6.40
C LEU A 104 7.89 6.17 7.26
N GLN A 105 8.63 7.03 7.97
CA GLN A 105 8.02 8.10 8.77
C GLN A 105 7.32 9.15 7.89
N GLY A 106 7.92 9.48 6.74
CA GLY A 106 7.31 10.34 5.74
C GLY A 106 6.05 9.73 5.14
N LEU A 107 6.02 8.41 4.87
CA LEU A 107 4.84 7.71 4.39
C LEU A 107 3.66 7.81 5.38
N ILE A 108 3.92 7.60 6.68
CA ILE A 108 2.88 7.68 7.72
C ILE A 108 2.28 9.09 7.76
N LEU A 109 3.13 10.12 7.76
CA LEU A 109 2.69 11.51 7.74
C LEU A 109 1.90 11.85 6.46
N ALA A 110 2.40 11.44 5.29
CA ALA A 110 1.73 11.65 4.01
C ALA A 110 0.36 10.96 3.97
N THR A 111 0.25 9.76 4.55
CA THR A 111 -1.02 9.03 4.66
C THR A 111 -2.01 9.75 5.56
N PHE A 112 -1.55 10.28 6.70
CA PHE A 112 -2.38 11.08 7.59
C PHE A 112 -2.89 12.37 6.92
N LEU A 113 -2.01 13.09 6.23
CA LEU A 113 -2.37 14.29 5.46
C LEU A 113 -3.34 13.97 4.32
N SER A 114 -3.13 12.86 3.60
CA SER A 114 -4.05 12.37 2.58
C SER A 114 -5.44 12.10 3.17
N GLY A 115 -5.51 11.48 4.35
CA GLY A 115 -6.76 11.28 5.07
C GLY A 115 -7.48 12.60 5.40
N LEU A 116 -6.73 13.61 5.86
CA LEU A 116 -7.29 14.94 6.12
C LEU A 116 -7.82 15.61 4.84
N PHE A 117 -7.09 15.49 3.73
CA PHE A 117 -7.54 16.00 2.44
C PHE A 117 -8.78 15.25 1.92
N LEU A 118 -8.88 13.95 2.14
CA LEU A 118 -10.08 13.17 1.79
C LEU A 118 -11.29 13.59 2.63
N ILE A 119 -11.10 13.85 3.92
CA ILE A 119 -12.17 14.38 4.80
C ILE A 119 -12.61 15.77 4.32
N ALA A 120 -11.66 16.66 4.02
CA ALA A 120 -11.96 17.99 3.50
C ALA A 120 -12.69 17.94 2.14
N ALA A 121 -12.24 17.08 1.23
CA ALA A 121 -12.89 16.85 -0.06
C ALA A 121 -14.32 16.28 0.10
N GLY A 122 -14.52 15.39 1.08
CA GLY A 122 -15.84 14.88 1.46
C GLY A 122 -16.77 15.99 1.98
N ALA A 123 -16.26 16.85 2.88
CA ALA A 123 -17.00 17.99 3.41
C ALA A 123 -17.38 19.01 2.33
N LEU A 124 -16.50 19.23 1.35
CA LEU A 124 -16.74 20.07 0.17
C LEU A 124 -17.61 19.39 -0.90
N ARG A 125 -18.07 18.15 -0.67
CA ARG A 125 -18.90 17.35 -1.59
C ARG A 125 -18.25 17.12 -2.96
N PHE A 126 -16.92 17.03 -3.00
CA PHE A 126 -16.20 16.71 -4.23
C PHE A 126 -16.55 15.32 -4.79
N GLY A 127 -17.12 14.43 -3.97
CA GLY A 127 -17.66 13.15 -4.42
C GLY A 127 -18.73 13.26 -5.52
N THR A 128 -19.51 14.34 -5.57
CA THR A 128 -20.52 14.54 -6.63
C THR A 128 -19.86 14.74 -8.00
N TYR A 129 -18.64 15.32 -8.03
CA TYR A 129 -17.92 15.59 -9.28
C TYR A 129 -17.31 14.34 -9.90
N ILE A 130 -17.10 13.27 -9.12
CA ILE A 130 -16.61 11.96 -9.62
C ILE A 130 -17.56 11.41 -10.71
N ARG A 131 -18.84 11.77 -10.67
CA ARG A 131 -19.85 11.38 -11.68
C ARG A 131 -19.58 11.96 -13.07
N TYR A 132 -18.76 13.01 -13.18
CA TYR A 132 -18.39 13.63 -14.46
C TYR A 132 -17.13 13.02 -15.09
N ILE A 133 -16.48 12.05 -14.43
CA ILE A 133 -15.32 11.36 -15.01
C ILE A 133 -15.80 10.55 -16.22
N PRO A 134 -15.25 10.79 -17.44
CA PRO A 134 -15.68 10.07 -18.63
C PRO A 134 -15.43 8.57 -18.49
N TYR A 135 -16.36 7.75 -18.98
CA TYR A 135 -16.23 6.30 -19.01
C TYR A 135 -14.89 5.80 -19.60
N PRO A 136 -14.36 6.38 -20.71
CA PRO A 136 -13.06 5.97 -21.24
C PRO A 136 -11.88 6.13 -20.27
N VAL A 137 -11.92 7.14 -19.38
CA VAL A 137 -10.86 7.37 -18.39
C VAL A 137 -10.87 6.28 -17.34
N THR A 138 -12.06 5.94 -16.83
CA THR A 138 -12.21 4.88 -15.82
C THR A 138 -11.79 3.52 -16.38
N VAL A 139 -12.17 3.20 -17.62
CA VAL A 139 -11.76 1.95 -18.29
C VAL A 139 -10.26 1.93 -18.57
N GLY A 140 -9.68 3.04 -19.04
CA GLY A 140 -8.24 3.14 -19.28
C GLY A 140 -7.43 2.97 -18.00
N PHE A 141 -7.87 3.59 -16.90
CA PHE A 141 -7.22 3.47 -15.60
C PHE A 141 -7.27 2.04 -15.05
N THR A 142 -8.44 1.38 -15.11
CA THR A 142 -8.56 -0.01 -14.65
C THR A 142 -7.78 -0.98 -15.54
N ALA A 143 -7.77 -0.78 -16.86
CA ALA A 143 -6.93 -1.54 -17.78
C ALA A 143 -5.43 -1.35 -17.49
N GLY A 144 -5.00 -0.12 -17.20
CA GLY A 144 -3.63 0.17 -16.78
C GLY A 144 -3.22 -0.56 -15.49
N ILE A 145 -4.09 -0.54 -14.48
CA ILE A 145 -3.89 -1.31 -13.24
C ILE A 145 -3.80 -2.81 -13.53
N ALA A 146 -4.69 -3.35 -14.39
CA ALA A 146 -4.66 -4.75 -14.76
C ALA A 146 -3.33 -5.13 -15.43
N VAL A 147 -2.80 -4.29 -16.32
CA VAL A 147 -1.49 -4.50 -16.95
C VAL A 147 -0.35 -4.43 -15.93
N ILE A 148 -0.36 -3.47 -14.99
CA ILE A 148 0.66 -3.35 -13.94
C ILE A 148 0.67 -4.60 -13.04
N ILE A 149 -0.51 -5.05 -12.63
CA ILE A 149 -0.65 -6.26 -11.80
C ILE A 149 -0.17 -7.48 -12.59
N PHE A 150 -0.62 -7.65 -13.84
CA PHE A 150 -0.21 -8.75 -14.70
C PHE A 150 1.31 -8.79 -14.90
N ALA A 151 1.91 -7.65 -15.27
CA ALA A 151 3.36 -7.52 -15.43
C ALA A 151 4.12 -7.84 -14.13
N SER A 152 3.52 -7.56 -12.97
CA SER A 152 4.12 -7.90 -11.68
C SER A 152 4.13 -9.38 -11.37
N GLN A 153 3.16 -10.14 -11.90
CA GLN A 153 3.12 -11.60 -11.76
C GLN A 153 4.03 -12.33 -12.75
N LEU A 154 4.38 -11.72 -13.89
CA LEU A 154 5.21 -12.37 -14.93
C LEU A 154 6.57 -12.86 -14.40
N ARG A 155 7.20 -12.11 -13.49
CA ARG A 155 8.48 -12.53 -12.89
C ARG A 155 8.35 -13.86 -12.15
N GLU A 156 7.34 -13.96 -11.30
CA GLU A 156 7.09 -15.16 -10.48
C GLU A 156 6.64 -16.34 -11.34
N MET A 157 5.82 -16.09 -12.36
CA MET A 157 5.37 -17.12 -13.31
C MET A 157 6.52 -17.75 -14.11
N PHE A 158 7.50 -16.95 -14.53
CA PHE A 158 8.64 -17.42 -15.32
C PHE A 158 9.89 -17.74 -14.48
N GLY A 159 9.85 -17.55 -13.16
CA GLY A 159 10.97 -17.83 -12.26
C GLY A 159 12.21 -16.98 -12.53
N LEU A 160 12.03 -15.76 -13.05
CA LEU A 160 13.12 -14.92 -13.55
C LEU A 160 13.92 -14.31 -12.38
N THR A 161 15.23 -14.57 -12.38
CA THR A 161 16.19 -13.98 -11.46
C THR A 161 16.73 -12.68 -12.06
N LEU A 162 16.19 -11.54 -11.62
CA LEU A 162 16.73 -10.23 -12.00
C LEU A 162 17.98 -9.93 -11.16
N PRO A 163 19.08 -9.43 -11.76
CA PRO A 163 20.30 -9.05 -11.05
C PRO A 163 20.20 -7.73 -10.27
N GLY A 164 19.07 -7.00 -10.34
CA GLY A 164 18.87 -5.68 -9.72
C GLY A 164 17.50 -5.50 -9.06
N ALA A 165 17.25 -4.31 -8.47
CA ALA A 165 15.95 -3.92 -7.92
C ALA A 165 14.89 -3.86 -9.04
N GLU A 166 13.66 -4.30 -8.74
CA GLU A 166 12.57 -4.21 -9.72
C GLU A 166 12.21 -2.75 -9.99
N PRO A 167 12.23 -2.30 -11.25
CA PRO A 167 11.67 -1.01 -11.61
C PRO A 167 10.16 -1.01 -11.37
N GLY A 168 9.64 0.07 -10.75
CA GLY A 168 8.21 0.26 -10.55
C GLY A 168 7.43 0.58 -11.83
N GLU A 169 8.12 1.04 -12.88
CA GLU A 169 7.52 1.38 -14.18
C GLU A 169 7.34 0.14 -15.07
N VAL A 170 6.18 0.03 -15.72
CA VAL A 170 5.82 -1.13 -16.56
C VAL A 170 6.79 -1.34 -17.71
N PHE A 171 7.21 -0.26 -18.38
CA PHE A 171 8.11 -0.34 -19.53
C PHE A 171 9.52 -0.77 -19.11
N ALA A 172 10.08 -0.14 -18.07
CA ALA A 172 11.38 -0.55 -17.50
C ALA A 172 11.33 -1.99 -16.95
N LYS A 173 10.19 -2.41 -16.39
CA LYS A 173 9.96 -3.79 -15.94
C LYS A 173 9.92 -4.76 -17.12
N LEU A 174 9.25 -4.43 -18.22
CA LEU A 174 9.21 -5.25 -19.43
C LEU A 174 10.60 -5.40 -20.06
N GLU A 175 11.38 -4.32 -20.12
CA GLU A 175 12.76 -4.36 -20.62
C GLU A 175 13.66 -5.22 -19.74
N ALA A 176 13.53 -5.10 -18.41
CA ALA A 176 14.28 -5.92 -17.47
C ALA A 176 13.90 -7.41 -17.55
N LEU A 177 12.60 -7.72 -17.72
CA LEU A 177 12.10 -9.08 -17.94
C LEU A 177 12.59 -9.64 -19.28
N TRP A 178 12.61 -8.82 -20.32
CA TRP A 178 13.10 -9.19 -21.65
C TRP A 178 14.61 -9.45 -21.66
N ALA A 179 15.38 -8.65 -20.93
CA ALA A 179 16.81 -8.86 -20.75
C ALA A 179 17.12 -10.14 -19.95
N ALA A 180 16.24 -10.52 -19.02
CA ALA A 180 16.36 -11.75 -18.22
C ALA A 180 15.78 -13.00 -18.92
N ARG A 181 15.31 -12.91 -20.17
CA ARG A 181 14.68 -14.05 -20.88
C ARG A 181 15.55 -15.30 -20.98
N ASP A 182 16.87 -15.14 -20.92
CA ASP A 182 17.81 -16.24 -21.06
C ASP A 182 17.93 -17.08 -19.76
N THR A 183 17.46 -16.55 -18.61
CA THR A 183 17.35 -17.29 -17.33
C THR A 183 15.97 -17.94 -17.12
N VAL A 184 15.13 -18.00 -18.16
CA VAL A 184 13.82 -18.69 -18.10
C VAL A 184 14.03 -20.14 -17.68
N THR A 185 13.58 -20.46 -16.48
CA THR A 185 13.66 -21.80 -15.92
C THR A 185 12.31 -22.48 -16.05
N THR A 186 12.15 -23.38 -17.03
CA THR A 186 10.92 -24.16 -17.26
C THR A 186 10.72 -25.28 -16.23
N ARG A 187 11.69 -25.50 -15.33
CA ARG A 187 11.59 -26.50 -14.27
C ARG A 187 10.94 -25.87 -13.04
N SER A 188 9.61 -25.98 -12.97
CA SER A 188 8.84 -25.75 -11.74
C SER A 188 9.37 -26.68 -10.64
N ARG A 189 10.37 -26.22 -9.89
CA ARG A 189 10.77 -26.81 -8.61
C ARG A 189 10.31 -25.83 -7.56
N SER A 190 9.15 -26.16 -6.99
CA SER A 190 8.60 -25.66 -5.72
C SER A 190 8.55 -24.15 -5.65
N PHE A 191 7.35 -23.57 -5.55
CA PHE A 191 7.08 -22.20 -5.12
C PHE A 191 8.06 -21.78 -4.01
N ARG A 192 9.24 -21.31 -4.40
CA ARG A 192 10.30 -20.88 -3.53
C ARG A 192 10.05 -19.40 -3.52
N PHE A 193 9.45 -18.96 -2.43
CA PHE A 193 9.39 -17.55 -2.08
C PHE A 193 10.83 -17.04 -2.12
N THR A 194 11.25 -16.55 -3.28
CA THR A 194 12.51 -15.87 -3.45
C THR A 194 12.35 -14.66 -2.55
N SER A 195 13.09 -14.64 -1.43
CA SER A 195 13.17 -13.47 -0.56
C SER A 195 13.30 -12.25 -1.47
N PRO A 196 12.46 -11.21 -1.29
CA PRO A 196 12.63 -9.97 -2.01
C PRO A 196 14.11 -9.60 -1.92
N ASN A 197 14.71 -9.30 -3.06
CA ASN A 197 16.03 -8.69 -3.09
C ASN A 197 15.97 -7.54 -2.08
N PRO A 198 16.81 -7.49 -1.03
CA PRO A 198 16.69 -6.47 -0.02
C PRO A 198 16.86 -5.12 -0.72
N LEU A 199 15.74 -4.41 -0.93
CA LEU A 199 15.78 -2.97 -1.01
C LEU A 199 16.55 -2.52 0.23
N PRO A 200 17.46 -1.53 0.11
CA PRO A 200 18.39 -1.18 1.17
C PRO A 200 17.64 -1.16 2.49
N THR A 201 18.01 -2.13 3.34
CA THR A 201 17.37 -2.39 4.62
C THR A 201 17.23 -1.06 5.33
N TYR A 202 16.00 -0.58 5.52
CA TYR A 202 15.76 0.39 6.57
C TYR A 202 16.02 -0.39 7.86
N GLN A 203 17.27 -0.33 8.33
CA GLN A 203 17.54 -0.66 9.71
C GLN A 203 16.57 0.20 10.52
N LEU A 204 15.57 -0.47 11.10
CA LEU A 204 14.96 0.01 12.31
C LEU A 204 16.13 0.32 13.24
N ALA A 205 16.45 1.61 13.40
CA ALA A 205 17.21 2.10 14.52
C ALA A 205 16.33 1.90 15.77
N THR A 206 16.18 0.64 16.17
CA THR A 206 15.73 0.21 17.48
C THR A 206 16.92 -0.44 18.14
N GLU A 207 17.95 0.35 18.39
CA GLU A 207 18.94 0.03 19.41
C GLU A 207 19.51 1.34 19.98
N THR A 208 19.46 1.43 21.31
CA THR A 208 20.09 2.44 22.17
C THR A 208 19.63 3.91 22.07
N ALA A 209 18.44 4.19 22.60
CA ALA A 209 18.21 5.41 23.37
C ALA A 209 17.50 5.02 24.68
N GLY A 210 18.16 4.16 25.46
CA GLY A 210 17.95 4.15 26.89
C GLY A 210 18.42 5.48 27.45
N SER A 211 17.64 6.01 28.40
CA SER A 211 18.03 6.97 29.44
C SER A 211 19.33 7.74 29.21
N ASP A 212 19.24 9.05 28.95
CA ASP A 212 20.00 10.00 29.77
C ASP A 212 19.49 11.44 29.59
N PHE A 213 19.04 11.97 30.72
CA PHE A 213 18.65 13.36 30.95
C PHE A 213 19.93 14.21 31.08
N PRO A 214 19.95 15.50 30.69
CA PRO A 214 21.18 16.28 30.70
C PRO A 214 21.51 16.74 32.12
N SER A 215 22.68 16.37 32.61
CA SER A 215 23.32 17.03 33.76
C SER A 215 24.79 17.31 33.44
N SER A 216 25.15 18.57 33.63
CA SER A 216 26.48 19.16 33.63
C SER A 216 27.57 18.29 34.26
N THR A 217 28.81 18.29 33.73
CA THR A 217 29.95 19.13 34.18
C THR A 217 31.29 18.57 33.61
N THR A 218 32.19 19.48 33.21
CA THR A 218 33.68 19.41 33.28
C THR A 218 34.53 18.48 32.37
N VAL A 219 35.24 19.13 31.42
CA VAL A 219 36.72 19.25 31.33
C VAL A 219 37.56 17.96 31.10
N THR A 220 38.12 17.77 29.90
CA THR A 220 39.57 17.93 29.56
C THR A 220 39.95 17.38 28.17
N ASN A 221 40.75 18.19 27.47
CA ASN A 221 41.71 17.97 26.36
C ASN A 221 42.09 16.56 25.87
N SER A 222 42.30 16.49 24.54
CA SER A 222 43.58 16.16 23.86
C SER A 222 43.48 15.07 22.77
N GLU A 223 44.28 15.29 21.71
CA GLU A 223 44.59 14.42 20.54
C GLU A 223 43.50 14.33 19.45
N ALA A 224 43.51 15.11 18.37
CA ALA A 224 44.54 15.38 17.36
C ALA A 224 44.99 14.15 16.53
N THR A 225 44.66 14.22 15.24
CA THR A 225 45.42 13.72 14.07
C THR A 225 45.25 12.25 13.65
N ARG A 226 44.50 12.01 12.55
CA ARG A 226 45.05 11.81 11.18
C ARG A 226 43.97 11.36 10.19
N CYS A 227 43.89 12.10 9.08
CA CYS A 227 43.20 11.77 7.83
C CYS A 227 44.28 11.43 6.78
N PRO A 228 44.17 10.35 5.98
CA PRO A 228 45.13 10.10 4.91
C PRO A 228 44.59 10.61 3.56
N ILE A 229 45.19 11.68 3.04
CA ILE A 229 45.01 12.16 1.66
C ILE A 229 46.26 11.84 0.83
N ARG A 230 46.09 10.90 -0.10
CA ARG A 230 46.55 10.84 -1.50
C ARG A 230 47.52 11.95 -2.00
N SER A 231 48.74 11.57 -2.44
CA SER A 231 49.48 12.18 -3.57
C SER A 231 50.57 11.20 -4.07
N ARG A 232 50.48 10.68 -5.30
CA ARG A 232 51.16 11.06 -6.58
C ARG A 232 52.64 10.66 -6.73
N SER A 233 52.88 9.81 -7.76
CA SER A 233 53.93 9.91 -8.81
C SER A 233 55.42 9.75 -8.44
N THR A 234 56.09 8.69 -8.93
CA THR A 234 56.96 8.67 -10.14
C THR A 234 57.70 7.32 -10.28
N ARG A 235 57.77 6.80 -11.51
CA ARG A 235 58.70 5.78 -12.00
C ARG A 235 60.13 6.34 -12.13
N PRO A 236 61.17 5.50 -12.28
CA PRO A 236 61.55 4.94 -13.60
C PRO A 236 61.24 3.44 -13.75
#